data_AF-A0A9N8PAL5-F1
#
_entry.id   AF-A0A9N8PAL5-F1
#
_cell.length_a   1.000
_cell.length_b   1.000
_cell.length_c   1.000
_cell.angle_alpha   90.00
_cell.angle_beta   90.00
_cell.angle_gamma   90.00
#
_symmetry.space_group_name_H-M   'P 1'
#
loop_
_entity.id
_entity.type
_entity.pdbx_description
1 polymer ?
#
loop_
_entity_poly.entity_id
_entity_poly.type
_entity_poly.pdbx_seq_one_letter_code
_entity_poly.pdbx_strand_id
1 'polypeptide(L)' 'MVAHVEEVCVAASHQGKGLGLIIIQALNATAKDLGVGKLILNCSDKNVKFYEKCGYSTAGQQMELKYNSS' A
#
# COMPACT_ATOMS: atom_id res chain seq x y z
N MET A 1 2.34 17.86 0.91
CA MET A 1 2.93 16.82 0.05
C MET A 1 2.21 15.50 0.29
N VAL A 2 1.92 14.75 -0.76
CA VAL A 2 1.32 13.40 -0.71
C VAL A 2 2.30 12.43 -1.34
N ALA A 3 2.54 11.28 -0.72
CA ALA A 3 3.33 10.20 -1.28
C ALA A 3 2.44 8.98 -1.56
N HIS A 4 2.88 8.17 -2.51
CA HIS A 4 2.15 6.98 -2.97
C HIS A 4 2.99 5.74 -2.71
N VAL A 5 2.37 4.70 -2.18
CA VAL A 5 2.92 3.34 -2.20
C VAL A 5 2.31 2.62 -3.38
N GLU A 6 3.17 2.15 -4.29
CA GLU A 6 2.78 1.44 -5.50
C GLU A 6 3.52 0.09 -5.56
N GLU A 7 2.94 -0.90 -6.25
CA GLU A 7 3.58 -2.17 -6.62
C GLU A 7 4.16 -3.02 -5.46
N VAL A 8 3.44 -3.12 -4.33
CA VAL A 8 3.83 -3.99 -3.22
C VAL A 8 3.49 -5.45 -3.54
N CYS A 9 4.51 -6.29 -3.67
CA CYS A 9 4.35 -7.72 -3.86
C CYS A 9 5.27 -8.54 -2.93
N VAL A 10 4.80 -9.72 -2.54
CA VAL A 10 5.60 -10.73 -1.83
C VAL A 10 5.40 -12.05 -2.57
N ALA A 11 6.51 -12.70 -2.93
CA ALA A 11 6.49 -14.00 -3.60
C ALA A 11 5.62 -15.00 -2.81
N ALA A 12 4.80 -15.79 -3.50
CA ALA A 12 3.80 -16.66 -2.87
C ALA A 12 4.41 -17.60 -1.80
N SER A 13 5.58 -18.17 -2.07
CA SER A 13 6.34 -19.04 -1.15
C SER A 13 6.85 -18.34 0.13
N HIS A 14 6.70 -17.02 0.21
CA HIS A 14 7.17 -16.16 1.29
C HIS A 14 6.05 -15.33 1.94
N GLN A 15 4.80 -15.48 1.47
CA GLN A 15 3.64 -14.85 2.10
C GLN A 15 3.35 -15.47 3.48
N GLY A 16 2.66 -14.73 4.34
CA GLY A 16 2.36 -15.16 5.73
C GLY A 16 3.54 -15.10 6.71
N LYS A 17 4.74 -14.74 6.25
CA LYS A 17 5.97 -14.65 7.07
C LYS A 17 6.28 -13.23 7.59
N GLY A 18 5.32 -12.31 7.51
CA GLY A 18 5.47 -10.92 7.97
C GLY A 18 6.24 -9.98 7.04
N LEU A 19 6.79 -10.46 5.92
CA LEU A 19 7.60 -9.63 5.01
C LEU A 19 6.85 -8.40 4.45
N GLY A 20 5.59 -8.57 4.08
CA GLY A 20 4.77 -7.45 3.60
C GLY A 20 4.62 -6.34 4.64
N LEU A 21 4.44 -6.70 5.91
CA LEU A 21 4.33 -5.74 7.00
C LEU A 21 5.63 -4.95 7.16
N ILE A 22 6.78 -5.63 7.11
CA ILE A 22 8.10 -5.00 7.20
C ILE A 22 8.30 -3.99 6.07
N ILE A 23 7.95 -4.36 4.83
CA ILE A 23 8.03 -3.46 3.67
C ILE A 23 7.21 -2.19 3.91
N ILE A 24 5.94 -2.33 4.29
CA ILE A 24 5.06 -1.17 4.51
C ILE A 24 5.55 -0.30 5.67
N GLN A 25 6.01 -0.89 6.77
CA GLN A 25 6.54 -0.14 7.90
C GLN A 25 7.79 0.68 7.53
N ALA A 26 8.67 0.13 6.70
CA ALA A 26 9.85 0.86 6.20
C ALA A 26 9.44 2.06 5.32
N LEU A 27 8.43 1.89 4.45
CA LEU A 27 7.90 2.98 3.62
C LEU A 27 7.21 4.06 4.48
N ASN A 28 6.44 3.66 5.49
CA ASN A 28 5.82 4.58 6.45
C ASN A 28 6.87 5.44 7.18
N ALA A 29 7.94 4.79 7.68
CA ALA A 29 9.03 5.48 8.34
C ALA A 29 9.72 6.48 7.40
N THR A 30 10.02 6.05 6.17
CA THR A 30 10.63 6.91 5.14
C THR A 30 9.76 8.13 4.84
N ALA A 31 8.45 7.93 4.64
CA ALA A 31 7.52 9.03 4.38
C ALA A 31 7.45 10.04 5.55
N LYS A 32 7.49 9.53 6.78
CA LYS A 32 7.53 10.36 7.99
C LYS A 32 8.82 11.19 8.07
N ASP A 33 9.97 10.58 7.81
CA ASP A 33 11.28 11.26 7.87
C ASP A 33 11.39 12.34 6.78
N LEU A 34 10.74 12.13 5.63
CA LEU A 34 10.63 13.12 4.56
C LEU A 34 9.61 14.24 4.84
N GLY A 35 8.90 14.19 5.98
CA GLY A 35 7.87 15.19 6.35
C GLY A 35 6.63 15.14 5.46
N VAL A 36 6.31 13.99 4.87
CA VAL A 36 5.11 13.83 4.04
C VAL A 36 3.85 13.93 4.92
N GLY A 37 2.87 14.73 4.49
CA GLY A 37 1.63 14.91 5.23
C GLY A 37 0.64 13.74 5.11
N LYS A 38 0.67 13.00 3.99
CA LYS A 38 -0.17 11.83 3.74
C LYS A 38 0.55 10.80 2.87
N LEU A 39 0.49 9.54 3.26
CA LEU A 39 0.92 8.39 2.46
C LEU A 39 -0.33 7.60 2.07
N ILE A 40 -0.53 7.38 0.76
CA ILE A 40 -1.72 6.71 0.23
C ILE A 40 -1.35 5.53 -0.66
N LEU A 41 -2.29 4.60 -0.79
CA LEU A 41 -2.21 3.45 -1.68
C LEU A 41 -3.60 3.02 -2.08
N ASN A 42 -3.68 2.34 -3.21
CA ASN A 42 -4.89 1.62 -3.58
C ASN A 42 -4.71 0.12 -3.30
N CYS A 43 -5.77 -0.54 -2.87
CA CYS A 43 -5.75 -1.98 -2.67
C CYS A 43 -7.12 -2.61 -2.93
N SER A 44 -7.12 -3.88 -3.32
CA SER A 44 -8.34 -4.69 -3.39
C SER A 44 -8.90 -4.98 -2.00
N ASP A 45 -10.21 -5.18 -1.88
CA ASP A 45 -10.91 -5.47 -0.62
C ASP A 45 -10.26 -6.57 0.25
N LYS A 46 -9.76 -7.64 -0.38
CA LYS A 46 -9.07 -8.75 0.32
C LYS A 46 -7.83 -8.31 1.12
N ASN A 47 -7.23 -7.17 0.77
CA ASN A 47 -6.01 -6.65 1.38
C ASN A 47 -6.27 -5.51 2.37
N VAL A 48 -7.51 -5.02 2.50
CA VAL A 48 -7.85 -3.89 3.40
C VAL A 48 -7.41 -4.18 4.82
N LYS A 49 -7.77 -5.35 5.37
CA LYS A 49 -7.37 -5.76 6.73
C LYS A 49 -5.85 -5.86 6.93
N PHE A 50 -5.09 -6.13 5.87
CA PHE A 50 -3.63 -6.13 5.95
C PHE A 50 -3.11 -4.70 6.07
N TYR A 51 -3.61 -3.75 5.27
CA TYR A 51 -3.19 -2.36 5.34
C TYR A 51 -3.69 -1.64 6.60
N GLU A 52 -4.85 -2.00 7.13
CA GLU A 52 -5.31 -1.55 8.46
C GLU A 52 -4.31 -1.93 9.56
N LYS A 53 -3.79 -3.17 9.54
CA LYS A 53 -2.71 -3.59 10.46
C LYS A 53 -1.41 -2.81 10.28
N CYS A 54 -1.22 -2.22 9.10
CA CYS A 54 -0.07 -1.36 8.81
C CYS A 54 -0.30 0.12 9.20
N GLY A 55 -1.48 0.45 9.76
CA GLY A 55 -1.83 1.80 10.21
C GLY A 55 -2.58 2.66 9.19
N TYR A 56 -3.04 2.07 8.08
CA TYR A 56 -3.86 2.78 7.10
C TYR A 56 -5.35 2.71 7.46
N SER A 57 -6.14 3.63 6.90
CA SER A 57 -7.59 3.61 6.93
C SER A 57 -8.16 3.84 5.53
N THR A 58 -9.39 3.41 5.28
CA THR A 58 -10.08 3.71 4.03
C THR A 58 -10.25 5.23 3.86
N ALA A 59 -9.93 5.75 2.68
CA ALA A 59 -9.88 7.19 2.42
C ALA A 59 -10.58 7.63 1.11
N GLY A 60 -11.04 6.69 0.27
CA GLY A 60 -11.69 7.00 -1.00
C GLY A 60 -11.82 5.79 -1.91
N GLN A 61 -12.37 6.00 -3.10
CA GLN A 61 -12.47 5.00 -4.16
C GLN A 61 -11.32 5.16 -5.16
N GLN A 62 -10.78 4.03 -5.63
CA GLN A 62 -9.92 4.00 -6.81
C GLN A 62 -10.79 4.00 -8.07
N MET A 63 -10.42 4.81 -9.05
CA MET A 63 -11.06 4.85 -10.37
C MET A 63 -10.04 4.42 -11.43
N GLU A 64 -10.48 3.75 -12.49
CA GLU A 64 -9.64 3.36 -13.62
C GLU A 64 -10.33 3.68 -14.95
N LEU A 65 -9.54 4.05 -15.96
CA LEU A 65 -9.96 4.10 -17.36
C LEU A 65 -9.12 3.07 -18.12
N LYS A 66 -9.77 2.01 -18.61
CA LYS A 66 -9.13 0.96 -19.39
C LYS A 66 -9.25 1.30 -20.88
N TYR A 67 -8.12 1.33 -21.57
CA TYR A 67 -8.10 1.27 -23.02
C TYR A 67 -8.11 -0.20 -23.44
N ASN A 68 -8.87 -0.54 -24.48
CA ASN A 68 -8.89 -1.90 -25.01
C ASN A 68 -7.45 -2.33 -25.30
N SER A 69 -6.94 -3.24 -24.47
CA SER A 69 -5.66 -3.90 -24.71
C SER A 69 -5.92 -4.88 -25.84
N SER A 70 -5.19 -4.74 -26.95
CA SER A 70 -5.20 -5.71 -28.05
C SER A 70 -4.71 -7.07 -27.58
#